data_AF-A0A1I0MHN6-F1
#
_entry.id   AF-A0A1I0MHN6-F1
#
_cell.length_a   1.000
_cell.length_b   1.000
_cell.length_c   1.000
_cell.angle_alpha   90.00
_cell.angle_beta   90.00
_cell.angle_gamma   90.00
#
_symmetry.space_group_name_H-M   'P 1'
#
loop_
_entity.id
_entity.type
_entity.pdbx_description
1 polymer ?
#
loop_
_entity_poly.entity_id
_entity_poly.type
_entity_poly.pdbx_seq_one_letter_code
_entity_poly.pdbx_strand_id
1 'polypeptide(L)'
;MTHSDSAVTRRSLLRASAGAGAAAVGTSALAGGAAAQDAGVAEWLSGVSNYDGVVDETGSDSVTVEVGVEANGGPYGFGPAAVRVDPGTEVTFEWVSNTHNVVVESQPENADWSGEEEINNEGYTYSATFETEGVYQYFCGPHRSMGMKGAVVVGDVEVGGGSGGGGIDWAEVGVLGFAGILGLGLLSPLVSRALGESERGRRHR
;
A
#
# COMPACT_ATOMS: atom_id res chain seq x y z
N MET A 1 49.28 24.70 -25.49
CA MET A 1 49.11 23.24 -25.36
C MET A 1 48.39 22.96 -24.03
N THR A 2 47.06 23.03 -24.05
CA THR A 2 46.14 21.88 -23.94
C THR A 2 46.32 21.09 -22.64
N HIS A 3 45.60 21.54 -21.60
CA HIS A 3 45.14 20.70 -20.51
C HIS A 3 43.93 19.90 -21.02
N SER A 4 44.04 18.58 -21.03
CA SER A 4 42.91 17.64 -21.07
C SER A 4 43.33 16.35 -20.39
N ASP A 5 42.72 16.05 -19.24
CA ASP A 5 41.95 14.80 -19.05
C ASP A 5 41.08 14.98 -17.79
N SER A 6 39.77 15.18 -17.98
CA SER A 6 38.73 14.13 -17.97
C SER A 6 38.54 13.55 -16.55
N ALA A 7 37.73 14.22 -15.73
CA ALA A 7 36.33 13.85 -15.50
C ALA A 7 36.16 12.56 -14.66
N VAL A 8 35.93 12.81 -13.36
CA VAL A 8 35.18 12.03 -12.37
C VAL A 8 34.64 10.67 -12.85
N THR A 9 35.00 9.61 -12.13
CA THR A 9 34.02 8.56 -11.86
C THR A 9 33.96 8.31 -10.36
N ARG A 10 32.79 8.60 -9.80
CA ARG A 10 32.37 8.32 -8.41
C ARG A 10 32.18 6.81 -8.21
N ARG A 11 33.20 6.01 -8.55
CA ARG A 11 33.17 4.54 -8.50
C ARG A 11 34.45 4.00 -7.87
N SER A 12 34.86 4.61 -6.77
CA SER A 12 36.05 4.20 -6.02
C SER A 12 35.85 4.26 -4.51
N LEU A 13 34.70 3.77 -4.04
CA LEU A 13 34.49 3.40 -2.65
C LEU A 13 33.64 2.14 -2.63
N LEU A 14 34.33 0.99 -2.59
CA LEU A 14 33.95 -0.27 -1.95
C LEU A 14 34.97 -1.33 -2.39
N ARG A 15 36.14 -1.32 -1.73
CA ARG A 15 36.99 -2.50 -1.59
C ARG A 15 37.09 -2.78 -0.10
N ALA A 16 36.15 -3.58 0.41
CA ALA A 16 36.25 -4.19 1.74
C ALA A 16 36.85 -5.60 1.58
N SER A 17 37.90 -5.84 2.36
CA SER A 17 38.75 -7.02 2.42
C SER A 17 38.05 -8.23 3.04
N ALA A 18 38.44 -9.41 2.58
CA ALA A 18 38.05 -10.71 3.11
C ALA A 18 38.44 -10.91 4.59
N GLY A 19 37.53 -11.50 5.37
CA GLY A 19 37.76 -12.00 6.72
C GLY A 19 36.65 -13.00 7.09
N ALA A 20 37.03 -14.24 7.41
CA ALA A 20 36.13 -15.32 7.75
C ALA A 20 35.61 -15.20 9.20
N GLY A 21 34.32 -15.43 9.40
CA GLY A 21 33.71 -15.86 10.67
C GLY A 21 33.21 -14.77 11.62
N ALA A 22 31.89 -14.51 11.61
CA ALA A 22 31.00 -14.31 12.76
C ALA A 22 29.65 -13.73 12.26
N ALA A 23 28.54 -14.16 12.88
CA ALA A 23 27.17 -13.91 12.46
C ALA A 23 26.86 -12.46 12.07
N ALA A 24 26.44 -12.24 10.82
CA ALA A 24 25.77 -11.02 10.40
C ALA A 24 24.33 -11.09 10.88
N VAL A 25 24.05 -10.40 11.99
CA VAL A 25 22.70 -10.01 12.38
C VAL A 25 22.13 -9.22 11.21
N GLY A 26 21.10 -9.78 10.56
CA GLY A 26 20.36 -9.08 9.51
C GLY A 26 19.76 -7.82 10.11
N THR A 27 20.32 -6.66 9.78
CA THR A 27 19.62 -5.39 9.93
C THR A 27 18.48 -5.43 8.92
N SER A 28 17.33 -5.94 9.35
CA SER A 28 16.04 -5.62 8.77
C SER A 28 15.99 -4.10 8.69
N ALA A 29 16.08 -3.56 7.48
CA ALA A 29 15.68 -2.20 7.23
C ALA A 29 14.25 -2.08 7.76
N LEU A 30 14.08 -1.29 8.82
CA LEU A 30 12.78 -0.76 9.16
C LEU A 30 12.41 0.14 7.99
N ALA A 31 11.76 -0.43 6.98
CA ALA A 31 10.89 0.34 6.12
C ALA A 31 9.90 0.97 7.10
N GLY A 32 10.11 2.25 7.38
CA GLY A 32 9.16 3.04 8.12
C GLY A 32 7.88 3.00 7.29
N GLY A 33 6.97 2.10 7.66
CA GLY A 33 5.57 2.30 7.37
C GLY A 33 5.22 3.61 8.04
N ALA A 34 5.23 4.70 7.26
CA ALA A 34 4.38 5.83 7.57
C ALA A 34 3.04 5.22 7.91
N ALA A 35 2.56 5.46 9.14
CA ALA A 35 1.26 4.98 9.57
C ALA A 35 0.29 5.33 8.43
N ALA A 36 -0.23 4.29 7.76
CA ALA A 36 -1.19 4.46 6.70
C ALA A 36 -2.38 5.15 7.37
N GLN A 37 -2.47 6.46 7.17
CA GLN A 37 -3.64 7.20 7.55
C GLN A 37 -4.73 6.61 6.67
N ASP A 38 -5.80 6.10 7.29
CA ASP A 38 -7.00 5.71 6.58
C ASP A 38 -7.32 6.85 5.60
N ALA A 39 -7.12 6.60 4.30
CA ALA A 39 -7.06 7.69 3.35
C ALA A 39 -8.46 8.24 3.00
N GLY A 40 -9.48 7.85 3.79
CA GLY A 40 -10.78 8.50 3.86
C GLY A 40 -11.61 8.41 2.60
N VAL A 41 -11.24 7.61 1.59
CA VAL A 41 -11.94 7.56 0.29
C VAL A 41 -13.41 7.19 0.46
N ALA A 42 -13.73 6.15 1.26
CA ALA A 42 -15.12 5.77 1.49
C ALA A 42 -15.90 6.82 2.30
N GLU A 43 -15.25 7.51 3.24
CA GLU A 43 -15.89 8.62 3.96
C GLU A 43 -16.17 9.80 3.03
N TRP A 44 -15.16 10.21 2.25
CA TRP A 44 -15.24 11.25 1.24
C TRP A 44 -16.36 10.99 0.23
N LEU A 45 -16.52 9.73 -0.20
CA LEU A 45 -17.49 9.35 -1.23
C LEU A 45 -18.81 8.77 -0.67
N SER A 46 -19.03 8.78 0.65
CA SER A 46 -20.20 8.19 1.32
C SER A 46 -21.58 8.70 0.85
N GLY A 47 -21.63 9.85 0.18
CA GLY A 47 -22.84 10.45 -0.39
C GLY A 47 -22.87 10.48 -1.92
N VAL A 48 -21.94 9.79 -2.59
CA VAL A 48 -21.83 9.72 -4.05
C VAL A 48 -22.56 8.48 -4.52
N SER A 49 -23.69 8.68 -5.20
CA SER A 49 -24.63 7.59 -5.51
C SER A 49 -24.11 6.54 -6.50
N ASN A 50 -23.09 6.85 -7.29
CA ASN A 50 -22.43 5.91 -8.20
C ASN A 50 -21.09 5.37 -7.65
N TYR A 51 -20.80 5.57 -6.36
CA TYR A 51 -19.63 4.99 -5.72
C TYR A 51 -19.96 3.61 -5.13
N ASP A 52 -19.43 2.57 -5.77
CA ASP A 52 -19.56 1.16 -5.34
C ASP A 52 -18.24 0.55 -4.84
N GLY A 53 -17.20 1.38 -4.69
CA GLY A 53 -15.84 0.96 -4.36
C GLY A 53 -14.81 1.62 -5.28
N VAL A 54 -13.54 1.36 -4.99
CA VAL A 54 -12.43 1.83 -5.83
C VAL A 54 -12.24 0.83 -6.98
N VAL A 55 -12.34 1.30 -8.22
CA VAL A 55 -12.05 0.50 -9.40
C VAL A 55 -10.55 0.31 -9.51
N ASP A 56 -10.08 -0.93 -9.59
CA ASP A 56 -8.66 -1.25 -9.70
C ASP A 56 -8.22 -1.21 -11.18
N GLU A 57 -7.36 -0.25 -11.50
CA GLU A 57 -6.75 -0.02 -12.81
C GLU A 57 -5.22 -0.09 -12.72
N THR A 58 -4.68 -0.76 -11.69
CA THR A 58 -3.24 -1.03 -11.59
C THR A 58 -2.76 -1.86 -12.77
N GLY A 59 -1.56 -1.57 -13.26
CA GLY A 59 -1.00 -2.14 -14.49
C GLY A 59 -1.45 -1.46 -15.79
N SER A 60 -2.37 -0.48 -15.75
CA SER A 60 -2.78 0.31 -16.91
C SER A 60 -1.86 1.52 -17.12
N ASP A 61 -1.40 1.72 -18.36
CA ASP A 61 -0.60 2.90 -18.75
C ASP A 61 -1.44 4.19 -18.74
N SER A 62 -2.74 4.08 -19.03
CA SER A 62 -3.69 5.18 -18.97
C SER A 62 -5.10 4.73 -18.59
N VAL A 63 -5.87 5.64 -17.98
CA VAL A 63 -7.25 5.43 -17.51
C VAL A 63 -8.11 6.62 -17.89
N THR A 64 -9.39 6.39 -18.21
CA THR A 64 -10.36 7.45 -18.45
C THR A 64 -11.33 7.58 -17.29
N VAL A 65 -11.58 8.83 -16.87
CA VAL A 65 -12.65 9.22 -15.96
C VAL A 65 -13.59 10.15 -16.70
N GLU A 66 -14.81 9.71 -16.94
CA GLU A 66 -15.87 10.53 -17.52
C GLU A 66 -16.34 11.58 -16.49
N VAL A 67 -16.45 12.82 -16.94
CA VAL A 67 -16.90 13.98 -16.16
C VAL A 67 -18.33 14.32 -16.55
N GLY A 68 -19.24 14.19 -15.60
CA GLY A 68 -20.65 14.51 -15.80
C GLY A 68 -21.52 13.32 -16.19
N VAL A 69 -21.19 12.11 -15.71
CA VAL A 69 -22.04 10.93 -15.86
C VAL A 69 -23.31 11.04 -15.01
N GLU A 70 -24.33 10.24 -15.34
CA GLU A 70 -25.54 10.14 -14.54
C GLU A 70 -25.25 9.60 -13.13
N ALA A 71 -25.29 10.50 -12.15
CA ALA A 71 -25.20 10.23 -10.73
C ALA A 71 -25.81 11.39 -9.93
N ASN A 72 -26.25 11.10 -8.72
CA ASN A 72 -26.72 12.09 -7.75
C ASN A 72 -27.95 12.87 -8.26
N GLY A 73 -28.81 12.18 -9.03
CA GLY A 73 -30.06 12.74 -9.55
C GLY A 73 -29.94 13.53 -10.86
N GLY A 74 -28.80 13.47 -11.55
CA GLY A 74 -28.59 14.07 -12.87
C GLY A 74 -27.18 13.78 -13.39
N PRO A 75 -26.62 14.57 -14.31
CA PRO A 75 -25.26 14.39 -14.82
C PRO A 75 -24.21 14.91 -13.81
N TYR A 76 -24.28 14.50 -12.55
CA TYR A 76 -23.48 15.05 -11.45
C TYR A 76 -22.51 14.01 -10.88
N GLY A 77 -21.94 13.17 -11.72
CA GLY A 77 -20.97 12.14 -11.35
C GLY A 77 -19.63 12.25 -12.07
N PHE A 78 -18.60 11.72 -11.42
CA PHE A 78 -17.40 11.25 -12.10
C PHE A 78 -17.53 9.72 -12.30
N GLY A 79 -17.15 9.22 -13.47
CA GLY A 79 -17.33 7.81 -13.85
C GLY A 79 -16.05 7.18 -14.37
N PRO A 80 -15.46 6.19 -13.67
CA PRO A 80 -15.78 5.75 -12.32
C PRO A 80 -15.56 6.85 -11.25
N ALA A 81 -16.27 6.74 -10.12
CA ALA A 81 -16.16 7.72 -9.03
C ALA A 81 -14.81 7.64 -8.28
N ALA A 82 -14.17 6.47 -8.28
CA ALA A 82 -12.83 6.29 -7.73
C ALA A 82 -12.05 5.24 -8.52
N VAL A 83 -10.78 5.52 -8.78
CA VAL A 83 -9.83 4.58 -9.41
C VAL A 83 -8.59 4.40 -8.55
N ARG A 84 -7.98 3.21 -8.64
CA ARG A 84 -6.62 2.95 -8.17
C ARG A 84 -5.72 2.73 -9.38
N VAL A 85 -4.59 3.41 -9.42
CA VAL A 85 -3.60 3.34 -10.51
C VAL A 85 -2.19 3.21 -9.96
N ASP A 86 -1.25 2.81 -10.81
CA ASP A 86 0.17 2.82 -10.48
C ASP A 86 0.73 4.26 -10.54
N PRO A 87 1.79 4.57 -9.79
CA PRO A 87 2.56 5.80 -9.98
C PRO A 87 3.02 5.94 -11.44
N GLY A 88 2.75 7.10 -12.04
CA GLY A 88 3.08 7.41 -13.42
C GLY A 88 1.96 7.12 -14.43
N THR A 89 0.82 6.57 -14.01
CA THR A 89 -0.35 6.41 -14.89
C THR A 89 -0.92 7.77 -15.31
N GLU A 90 -1.26 7.90 -16.59
CA GLU A 90 -2.01 9.05 -17.11
C GLU A 90 -3.52 8.85 -16.88
N VAL A 91 -4.17 9.81 -16.22
CA VAL A 91 -5.62 9.83 -16.09
C VAL A 91 -6.18 10.93 -16.99
N THR A 92 -7.03 10.54 -17.94
CA THR A 92 -7.77 11.43 -18.83
C THR A 92 -9.17 11.66 -18.28
N PHE A 93 -9.50 12.92 -18.04
CA PHE A 93 -10.84 13.38 -17.72
C PHE A 93 -11.55 13.77 -19.03
N GLU A 94 -12.67 13.10 -19.35
CA GLU A 94 -13.45 13.34 -20.56
C GLU A 94 -14.83 13.88 -20.21
N TRP A 95 -15.19 15.07 -20.68
CA TRP A 95 -16.49 15.67 -20.40
C TRP A 95 -17.55 15.04 -21.28
N VAL A 96 -18.49 14.33 -20.66
CA VAL A 96 -19.64 13.71 -21.31
C VAL A 96 -20.93 14.51 -21.10
N SER A 97 -20.84 15.63 -20.36
CA SER A 97 -21.91 16.62 -20.22
C SER A 97 -21.35 18.02 -19.98
N ASN A 98 -22.24 19.00 -19.93
CA ASN A 98 -21.90 20.43 -19.88
C ASN A 98 -21.77 20.98 -18.46
N THR A 99 -20.96 22.03 -18.30
CA THR A 99 -20.85 22.85 -17.07
C THR A 99 -20.17 22.13 -15.89
N HIS A 100 -19.07 21.39 -16.15
CA HIS A 100 -18.32 20.69 -15.11
C HIS A 100 -16.86 21.13 -15.05
N ASN A 101 -16.21 20.87 -13.92
CA ASN A 101 -14.79 21.12 -13.69
C ASN A 101 -14.24 20.08 -12.69
N VAL A 102 -12.92 20.06 -12.51
CA VAL A 102 -12.20 19.13 -11.63
C VAL A 102 -11.34 19.95 -10.67
N VAL A 103 -11.87 20.24 -9.48
CA VAL A 103 -11.19 21.04 -8.44
C VAL A 103 -10.59 20.12 -7.40
N VAL A 104 -9.32 20.34 -7.07
CA VAL A 104 -8.60 19.56 -6.05
C VAL A 104 -9.14 19.89 -4.66
N GLU A 105 -9.53 18.86 -3.91
CA GLU A 105 -9.86 18.96 -2.47
C GLU A 105 -8.60 18.74 -1.63
N SER A 106 -7.90 17.63 -1.90
CA SER A 106 -6.71 17.23 -1.18
C SER A 106 -5.83 16.37 -2.07
N GLN A 107 -4.53 16.47 -1.89
CA GLN A 107 -3.54 15.65 -2.58
C GLN A 107 -2.32 15.41 -1.68
N PRO A 108 -1.44 14.46 -2.02
CA PRO A 108 -0.21 14.21 -1.28
C PRO A 108 0.68 15.47 -1.20
N GLU A 109 1.43 15.65 -0.10
CA GLU A 109 2.21 16.87 0.16
C GLU A 109 3.21 17.23 -0.96
N ASN A 110 3.73 16.24 -1.68
CA ASN A 110 4.70 16.41 -2.77
C ASN A 110 4.07 16.30 -4.16
N ALA A 111 2.74 16.29 -4.26
CA ALA A 111 2.03 16.36 -5.52
C ALA A 111 1.82 17.82 -5.95
N ASP A 112 1.84 18.07 -7.25
CA ASP A 112 1.59 19.37 -7.86
C ASP A 112 0.51 19.26 -8.95
N TRP A 113 -0.57 18.54 -8.64
CA TRP A 113 -1.73 18.47 -9.53
C TRP A 113 -2.64 19.67 -9.24
N SER A 114 -2.99 20.41 -10.28
CA SER A 114 -3.88 21.58 -10.19
C SER A 114 -5.35 21.24 -10.45
N GLY A 115 -5.64 20.05 -10.97
CA GLY A 115 -6.93 19.77 -11.59
C GLY A 115 -7.18 20.64 -12.82
N GLU A 116 -8.45 20.81 -13.14
CA GLU A 116 -8.97 21.64 -14.22
C GLU A 116 -10.06 22.54 -13.63
N GLU A 117 -9.68 23.73 -13.16
CA GLU A 117 -10.59 24.63 -12.43
C GLU A 117 -11.63 25.29 -13.35
N GLU A 118 -11.32 25.47 -14.64
CA GLU A 118 -12.22 26.09 -15.59
C GLU A 118 -13.47 25.22 -15.84
N ILE A 119 -14.63 25.88 -15.97
CA ILE A 119 -15.87 25.20 -16.30
C ILE A 119 -15.87 24.87 -17.79
N ASN A 120 -15.86 23.59 -18.08
CA ASN A 120 -15.81 23.03 -19.43
C ASN A 120 -17.12 22.29 -19.78
N ASN A 121 -17.23 21.92 -21.05
CA ASN A 121 -18.44 21.35 -21.65
C ASN A 121 -18.16 20.02 -22.35
N GLU A 122 -19.22 19.34 -22.77
CA GLU A 122 -19.16 18.05 -23.46
C GLU A 122 -18.17 18.09 -24.63
N GLY A 123 -17.34 17.04 -24.75
CA GLY A 123 -16.29 16.91 -25.75
C GLY A 123 -14.96 17.59 -25.39
N TYR A 124 -14.86 18.23 -24.23
CA TYR A 124 -13.58 18.69 -23.68
C TYR A 124 -12.85 17.53 -22.99
N THR A 125 -11.51 17.57 -23.03
CA THR A 125 -10.65 16.57 -22.39
C THR A 125 -9.48 17.24 -21.68
N TYR A 126 -9.11 16.73 -20.50
CA TYR A 126 -7.93 17.14 -19.76
C TYR A 126 -7.20 15.90 -19.24
N SER A 127 -5.88 15.81 -19.41
CA SER A 127 -5.08 14.68 -18.92
C SER A 127 -4.07 15.15 -17.88
N ALA A 128 -3.81 14.32 -16.88
CA ALA A 128 -2.73 14.51 -15.92
C ALA A 128 -2.06 13.18 -15.57
N THR A 129 -0.74 13.21 -15.37
CA THR A 129 0.03 12.06 -14.90
C THR A 129 0.18 12.10 -13.39
N PHE A 130 -0.13 11.00 -12.72
CA PHE A 130 -0.14 10.91 -11.27
C PHE A 130 1.10 10.16 -10.76
N GLU A 131 2.15 10.90 -10.42
CA GLU A 131 3.46 10.35 -10.02
C GLU A 131 3.58 10.06 -8.51
N THR A 132 2.96 10.89 -7.67
CA THR A 132 3.15 10.82 -6.21
C THR A 132 2.14 9.86 -5.61
N GLU A 133 2.62 8.82 -4.91
CA GLU A 133 1.76 7.91 -4.17
C GLU A 133 0.89 8.63 -3.14
N GLY A 134 -0.35 8.19 -3.00
CA GLY A 134 -1.33 8.80 -2.09
C GLY A 134 -2.73 8.89 -2.68
N VAL A 135 -3.60 9.62 -1.99
CA VAL A 135 -4.98 9.82 -2.42
C VAL A 135 -5.19 11.26 -2.85
N TYR A 136 -5.76 11.40 -4.03
CA TYR A 136 -6.15 12.65 -4.66
C TYR A 136 -7.67 12.73 -4.63
N GLN A 137 -8.21 13.59 -3.78
CA GLN A 137 -9.65 13.83 -3.70
C GLN A 137 -9.97 15.10 -4.49
N TYR A 138 -11.05 15.06 -5.25
CA TYR A 138 -11.47 16.18 -6.08
C TYR A 138 -13.00 16.26 -6.17
N PHE A 139 -13.49 17.40 -6.64
CA PHE A 139 -14.91 17.66 -6.80
C PHE A 139 -15.17 18.59 -7.98
N CYS A 140 -16.42 18.63 -8.44
CA CYS A 140 -16.88 19.68 -9.34
C CYS A 140 -17.45 20.85 -8.54
N GLY A 141 -16.91 22.05 -8.72
CA GLY A 141 -17.27 23.25 -7.96
C GLY A 141 -18.76 23.56 -7.92
N PRO A 142 -19.44 23.74 -9.07
CA PRO A 142 -20.89 23.97 -9.12
C PRO A 142 -21.74 22.85 -8.51
N HIS A 143 -21.22 21.63 -8.48
CA HIS A 143 -21.99 20.42 -8.14
C HIS A 143 -21.51 19.71 -6.87
N ARG A 144 -20.61 20.31 -6.09
CA ARG A 144 -20.05 19.73 -4.86
C ARG A 144 -21.13 19.37 -3.83
N SER A 145 -22.09 20.28 -3.62
CA SER A 145 -23.20 20.09 -2.68
C SER A 145 -24.20 19.01 -3.12
N MET A 146 -24.23 18.69 -4.42
CA MET A 146 -25.01 17.59 -4.98
C MET A 146 -24.26 16.26 -4.91
N GLY A 147 -23.00 16.25 -4.48
CA GLY A 147 -22.21 15.04 -4.33
C GLY A 147 -21.31 14.71 -5.52
N MET A 148 -21.07 15.65 -6.44
CA MET A 148 -20.12 15.43 -7.54
C MET A 148 -18.68 15.50 -7.01
N LYS A 149 -18.21 14.38 -6.46
CA LYS A 149 -16.90 14.15 -5.84
C LYS A 149 -16.28 12.89 -6.45
N GLY A 150 -14.96 12.87 -6.56
CA GLY A 150 -14.21 11.71 -7.03
C GLY A 150 -12.88 11.55 -6.32
N ALA A 151 -12.19 10.45 -6.60
CA ALA A 151 -10.86 10.17 -6.08
C ALA A 151 -9.96 9.41 -7.07
N VAL A 152 -8.67 9.71 -7.06
CA VAL A 152 -7.61 8.86 -7.65
C VAL A 152 -6.73 8.37 -6.51
N VAL A 153 -6.53 7.07 -6.43
CA VAL A 153 -5.63 6.41 -5.47
C VAL A 153 -4.39 5.96 -6.24
N VAL A 154 -3.22 6.40 -5.83
CA VAL A 154 -1.95 6.11 -6.52
C VAL A 154 -1.10 5.21 -5.65
N GLY A 155 -0.74 4.03 -6.19
CA GLY A 155 0.06 3.01 -5.49
C GLY A 155 -0.71 2.24 -4.41
N ASP A 156 0.04 1.59 -3.52
CA ASP A 156 -0.48 0.65 -2.49
C ASP A 156 -0.88 1.35 -1.17
N VAL A 157 -1.68 2.41 -1.26
CA VAL A 157 -2.15 3.15 -0.09
C VAL A 157 -3.40 2.48 0.49
N GLU A 158 -3.47 2.32 1.82
CA GLU A 158 -4.66 1.81 2.48
C GLU A 158 -5.80 2.83 2.38
N VAL A 159 -6.86 2.46 1.68
CA VAL A 159 -8.10 3.22 1.58
C VAL A 159 -9.13 2.51 2.45
N GLY A 160 -9.62 3.17 3.50
CA GLY A 160 -10.64 2.62 4.38
C GLY A 160 -11.88 2.23 3.57
N GLY A 161 -12.13 0.92 3.40
CA GLY A 161 -13.24 0.45 2.58
C GLY A 161 -13.07 -0.97 2.04
N GLY A 162 -13.20 -1.97 2.93
CA GLY A 162 -13.62 -3.33 2.60
C GLY A 162 -12.92 -4.06 1.44
N SER A 163 -11.81 -4.74 1.75
CA SER A 163 -11.31 -5.85 0.92
C SER A 163 -12.35 -6.98 0.85
N GLY A 164 -13.09 -7.03 -0.26
CA GLY A 164 -13.87 -8.18 -0.68
C GLY A 164 -13.08 -9.02 -1.67
N GLY A 165 -12.09 -9.78 -1.19
CA GLY A 165 -11.31 -10.68 -2.07
C GLY A 165 -10.08 -11.25 -1.40
N GLY A 166 -10.27 -12.02 -0.32
CA GLY A 166 -9.19 -12.77 0.32
C GLY A 166 -8.50 -13.71 -0.66
N GLY A 167 -7.22 -13.45 -0.89
CA GLY A 167 -6.38 -14.23 -1.80
C GLY A 167 -4.89 -13.99 -1.57
N ILE A 168 -4.46 -13.81 -0.33
CA ILE A 168 -3.07 -14.07 0.03
C ILE A 168 -2.92 -15.57 0.23
N ASP A 169 -2.39 -16.24 -0.79
CA ASP A 169 -1.76 -17.54 -0.66
C ASP A 169 -0.61 -17.40 0.35
N TRP A 170 -0.85 -17.82 1.59
CA TRP A 170 0.17 -17.91 2.62
C TRP A 170 1.04 -19.18 2.50
N ALA A 171 1.01 -19.89 1.36
CA ALA A 171 1.84 -21.06 1.12
C ALA A 171 3.18 -20.72 0.43
N GLU A 172 3.37 -19.53 -0.13
CA GLU A 172 4.63 -19.16 -0.82
C GLU A 172 5.36 -17.92 -0.27
N VAL A 173 5.12 -17.54 0.99
CA VAL A 173 5.95 -16.55 1.72
C VAL A 173 6.40 -17.11 3.07
N GLY A 174 7.38 -18.02 3.00
CA GLY A 174 8.43 -18.15 4.01
C GLY A 174 8.05 -18.64 5.41
N VAL A 175 7.85 -19.96 5.56
CA VAL A 175 7.92 -20.71 6.83
C VAL A 175 9.37 -20.76 7.39
N LEU A 176 10.08 -19.63 7.43
CA LEU A 176 11.36 -19.51 8.13
C LEU A 176 11.42 -18.19 8.90
N GLY A 177 10.86 -18.17 10.12
CA GLY A 177 10.97 -17.00 10.96
C GLY A 177 10.27 -17.01 12.33
N PHE A 178 10.71 -17.87 13.24
CA PHE A 178 10.70 -17.69 14.71
C PHE A 178 9.37 -17.50 15.48
N ALA A 179 8.84 -18.61 15.98
CA ALA A 179 8.10 -18.64 17.25
C ALA A 179 8.95 -19.37 18.32
N GLY A 180 9.40 -18.61 19.32
CA GLY A 180 9.57 -19.08 20.71
C GLY A 180 10.64 -20.12 21.01
N ILE A 181 11.84 -19.65 21.37
CA ILE A 181 12.74 -20.40 22.26
C ILE A 181 12.10 -20.45 23.66
N LEU A 182 11.56 -21.60 24.04
CA LEU A 182 11.27 -21.95 25.44
C LEU A 182 12.18 -23.13 25.81
N GLY A 183 13.30 -22.81 26.44
CA GLY A 183 14.15 -23.80 27.10
C GLY A 183 13.64 -24.09 28.51
N LEU A 184 13.69 -25.38 28.86
CA LEU A 184 14.04 -25.99 30.16
C LEU A 184 13.06 -27.09 30.59
N GLY A 185 13.54 -28.33 30.53
CA GLY A 185 12.90 -29.51 31.08
C GLY A 185 13.74 -30.76 30.86
N LEU A 186 14.86 -30.85 31.59
CA LEU A 186 15.74 -32.02 31.64
C LEU A 186 14.94 -33.31 31.88
N LEU A 187 14.99 -34.25 30.94
CA LEU A 187 14.73 -35.66 31.21
C LEU A 187 16.07 -36.33 31.51
N SER A 188 16.36 -36.54 32.79
CA SER A 188 17.37 -37.49 33.23
C SER A 188 16.70 -38.65 33.97
N PRO A 189 17.13 -39.91 33.75
CA PRO A 189 16.50 -41.11 34.26
C PRO A 189 17.06 -41.53 35.63
N LEU A 190 16.36 -42.46 36.28
CA LEU A 190 16.70 -43.31 37.43
C LEU A 190 15.88 -43.01 38.69
N VAL A 191 15.00 -43.95 39.06
CA VAL A 191 15.11 -44.61 40.37
C VAL A 191 14.68 -46.07 40.22
N SER A 192 15.68 -46.94 40.34
CA SER A 192 15.56 -48.35 40.65
C SER A 192 14.82 -48.56 41.97
N ARG A 193 13.92 -49.55 41.99
CA ARG A 193 13.23 -49.97 43.21
C ARG A 193 14.23 -50.68 44.13
N ALA A 194 14.38 -50.12 45.32
CA ALA A 194 15.31 -50.51 46.36
C ALA A 194 15.12 -51.96 46.84
N LEU A 195 16.25 -52.66 46.99
CA LEU A 195 16.43 -53.77 47.92
C LEU A 195 16.55 -53.17 49.33
N GLY A 196 15.77 -53.69 50.27
CA GLY A 196 15.96 -53.51 51.70
C GLY A 196 16.72 -54.68 52.28
N GLU A 197 17.89 -54.37 52.83
CA GLU A 197 18.82 -55.23 53.54
C GLU A 197 18.26 -55.85 54.83
N SER A 198 18.50 -57.17 54.98
CA SER A 198 19.21 -57.79 56.10
C SER A 198 18.73 -57.56 57.55
N GLU A 199 18.35 -58.64 58.25
CA GLU A 199 19.20 -59.19 59.33
C GLU A 199 18.75 -60.56 59.88
N ARG A 200 19.70 -61.50 59.82
CA ARG A 200 20.08 -62.58 60.77
C ARG A 200 19.07 -63.11 61.83
N GLY A 201 18.81 -64.43 61.74
CA GLY A 201 18.64 -65.32 62.90
C GLY A 201 18.30 -66.77 62.50
N ARG A 202 19.24 -67.74 62.49
CA ARG A 202 19.71 -68.63 63.58
C ARG A 202 18.95 -69.98 63.71
N ARG A 203 19.73 -71.07 63.54
CA ARG A 203 19.62 -72.46 64.12
C ARG A 203 18.65 -73.42 63.43
N HIS A 204 19.12 -74.55 62.88
CA HIS A 204 19.33 -75.86 63.55
C HIS A 204 18.09 -76.24 64.39
N ARG A 205 17.33 -77.29 64.11
CA ARG A 205 17.62 -78.64 63.59
C ARG A 205 16.41 -79.18 62.85
#